data_AF-A0A352SIH2-F1
#
_entry.id   AF-A0A352SIH2-F1
#
_cell.length_a   1.000
_cell.length_b   1.000
_cell.length_c   1.000
_cell.angle_alpha   90.00
_cell.angle_beta   90.00
_cell.angle_gamma   90.00
#
_symmetry.space_group_name_H-M   'P 1'
#
loop_
_entity.id
_entity.type
_entity.pdbx_description
1 polymer ?
#
loop_
_entity_poly.entity_id
_entity_poly.type
_entity_poly.pdbx_seq_one_letter_code
_entity_poly.pdbx_strand_id
1 'polypeptide(L)'
;MADWKNVAKAKAIEKKNRERILEVNPHIDDGSGIYFLTRTDEDGFRYAYIGQAVNLLSRLAGHLKGYQHIDLSIKSHGLYSTDNIYGWKIGFMHYPAEQLDKWEQYWIKKYADVGYQLRNKTSSS
;
A
#
# COMPACT_ATOMS: atom_id res chain seq x y z
N MET A 1 28.18 -17.84 9.37
CA MET A 1 28.49 -16.86 8.28
C MET A 1 27.43 -16.80 7.17
N ALA A 2 26.30 -17.53 7.25
CA ALA A 2 25.26 -17.50 6.20
C ALA A 2 24.17 -16.43 6.47
N ASP A 3 23.83 -16.16 7.73
CA ASP A 3 22.71 -15.29 8.10
C ASP A 3 22.91 -13.81 7.76
N TRP A 4 24.13 -13.28 7.90
CA TRP A 4 24.38 -11.85 7.65
C TRP A 4 24.20 -11.46 6.18
N LYS A 5 24.55 -12.34 5.23
CA LYS A 5 24.36 -12.10 3.79
C LYS A 5 22.88 -12.00 3.44
N ASN A 6 22.04 -12.81 4.10
CA ASN A 6 20.59 -12.80 3.92
C ASN A 6 19.96 -11.52 4.49
N VAL A 7 20.44 -11.05 5.65
CA VAL A 7 20.01 -9.77 6.24
C VAL A 7 20.40 -8.59 5.36
N ALA A 8 21.64 -8.54 4.86
CA ALA A 8 22.10 -7.48 3.99
C ALA A 8 21.28 -7.42 2.68
N LYS A 9 21.01 -8.59 2.08
CA LYS A 9 20.16 -8.69 0.88
C LYS A 9 18.73 -8.23 1.14
N ALA A 10 18.12 -8.64 2.27
CA ALA A 10 16.77 -8.24 2.64
C ALA A 10 16.67 -6.72 2.82
N LYS A 11 17.64 -6.09 3.49
CA LYS A 11 17.72 -4.64 3.66
C LYS A 11 17.90 -3.91 2.33
N ALA A 12 18.71 -4.43 1.42
CA ALA A 12 18.88 -3.86 0.09
C ALA A 12 17.58 -3.89 -0.74
N ILE A 13 16.84 -5.01 -0.68
CA ILE A 13 15.52 -5.13 -1.32
C ILE A 13 14.53 -4.15 -0.72
N GLU A 14 14.50 -4.04 0.61
CA GLU A 14 13.63 -3.09 1.30
C GLU A 14 13.95 -1.65 0.92
N LYS A 15 15.23 -1.26 0.91
CA LYS A 15 15.66 0.07 0.47
C LYS A 15 15.18 0.39 -0.95
N LYS A 16 15.42 -0.50 -1.89
CA LYS A 16 14.96 -0.35 -3.29
C LYS A 16 13.43 -0.24 -3.38
N ASN A 17 12.71 -1.02 -2.57
CA ASN A 17 11.26 -0.94 -2.55
C ASN A 17 10.76 0.38 -1.96
N ARG A 18 11.42 0.91 -0.92
CA ARG A 18 11.10 2.22 -0.35
C ARG A 18 11.32 3.34 -1.38
N GLU A 19 12.42 3.29 -2.13
CA GLU A 19 12.68 4.22 -3.24
C GLU A 19 11.54 4.20 -4.27
N ARG A 20 11.09 3.00 -4.70
CA ARG A 20 9.95 2.84 -5.62
C ARG A 20 8.62 3.38 -5.07
N ILE A 21 8.39 3.29 -3.75
CA ILE A 21 7.20 3.90 -3.13
C ILE A 21 7.30 5.43 -3.18
N LEU A 22 8.48 5.99 -2.90
CA LEU A 22 8.73 7.43 -2.91
C LEU A 22 8.70 8.05 -4.32
N GLU A 23 9.03 7.27 -5.37
CA GLU A 23 8.84 7.68 -6.76
C GLU A 23 7.36 7.95 -7.09
N VAL A 24 6.43 7.23 -6.45
CA VAL A 24 4.98 7.42 -6.64
C VAL A 24 4.45 8.53 -5.74
N ASN A 25 4.91 8.58 -4.49
CA ASN A 25 4.52 9.62 -3.54
C ASN A 25 5.71 9.96 -2.61
N PRO A 26 6.40 11.10 -2.86
CA PRO A 26 7.62 11.46 -2.14
C PRO A 26 7.39 11.94 -0.70
N HIS A 27 6.13 12.14 -0.29
CA HIS A 27 5.78 12.66 1.04
C HIS A 27 5.58 11.56 2.08
N ILE A 28 5.60 10.28 1.69
CA ILE A 28 5.42 9.16 2.61
C ILE A 28 6.65 9.00 3.48
N ASP A 29 6.45 8.82 4.78
CA ASP A 29 7.51 8.56 5.76
C ASP A 29 7.21 7.31 6.62
N ASP A 30 8.01 7.06 7.65
CA ASP A 30 7.79 5.97 8.60
C ASP A 30 6.85 6.34 9.77
N GLY A 31 6.09 7.43 9.66
CA GLY A 31 5.05 7.74 10.62
C GLY A 31 3.91 6.71 10.62
N SER A 32 3.10 6.75 11.67
CA SER A 32 1.89 5.93 11.79
C SER A 32 0.73 6.57 11.05
N GLY A 33 -0.17 5.74 10.50
CA GLY A 33 -1.32 6.24 9.77
C GLY A 33 -2.04 5.19 8.93
N ILE A 34 -2.90 5.69 8.04
CA ILE A 34 -3.63 4.91 7.05
C ILE A 34 -3.00 5.15 5.68
N TYR A 35 -2.72 4.09 4.92
CA TYR A 35 -2.33 4.17 3.52
C TYR A 35 -3.48 3.76 2.61
N PHE A 36 -3.48 4.35 1.43
CA PHE A 36 -4.50 4.21 0.40
C PHE A 36 -3.83 3.75 -0.88
N LEU A 37 -4.14 2.54 -1.31
CA LEU A 37 -3.81 2.06 -2.65
C LEU A 37 -5.06 2.23 -3.48
N THR A 38 -4.99 3.05 -4.52
CA THR A 38 -6.14 3.30 -5.42
C THR A 38 -5.74 3.13 -6.87
N ARG A 39 -6.66 2.64 -7.68
CA ARG A 39 -6.46 2.45 -9.11
C ARG A 39 -7.78 2.63 -9.84
N THR A 40 -7.72 3.19 -11.04
CA THR A 40 -8.81 3.12 -12.02
C THR A 40 -8.28 2.30 -13.19
N ASP A 41 -9.02 1.31 -13.67
CA ASP A 41 -8.63 0.53 -14.83
C ASP A 41 -9.07 1.20 -16.15
N GLU A 42 -8.73 0.54 -17.25
CA GLU A 42 -8.99 0.97 -18.62
C GLU A 42 -10.48 1.18 -18.91
N ASP A 43 -11.35 0.42 -18.23
CA ASP A 43 -12.81 0.47 -18.37
C ASP A 43 -13.45 1.47 -17.38
N GLY A 44 -12.66 2.15 -16.57
CA GLY A 44 -13.12 3.14 -15.59
C GLY A 44 -13.55 2.56 -14.24
N PHE A 45 -13.34 1.27 -13.99
CA PHE A 45 -13.61 0.69 -12.68
C PHE A 45 -12.58 1.14 -11.65
N ARG A 46 -13.08 1.60 -10.50
CA ARG A 46 -12.25 2.11 -9.41
C ARG A 46 -12.05 1.04 -8.35
N TYR A 47 -10.80 0.76 -8.01
CA TYR A 47 -10.41 -0.18 -6.96
C TYR A 47 -9.67 0.54 -5.84
N ALA A 48 -9.91 0.10 -4.61
CA ALA A 48 -9.19 0.60 -3.44
C ALA A 48 -8.77 -0.54 -2.52
N TYR A 49 -7.60 -0.40 -1.91
CA TYR A 49 -7.18 -1.16 -0.74
C TYR A 49 -6.72 -0.15 0.31
N ILE A 50 -7.26 -0.26 1.51
CA ILE A 50 -7.01 0.68 2.61
C ILE A 50 -6.41 -0.12 3.74
N GLY A 51 -5.28 0.32 4.27
CA GLY A 51 -4.65 -0.38 5.38
C GLY A 51 -4.05 0.57 6.39
N GLN A 52 -3.91 0.10 7.62
CA GLN A 52 -3.15 0.80 8.66
C GLN A 52 -1.68 0.36 8.72
N ALA A 53 -0.82 1.25 9.23
CA ALA A 53 0.54 0.93 9.60
C ALA A 53 1.06 1.83 10.72
N VAL A 54 1.87 1.27 11.61
CA VAL A 54 2.68 2.07 12.55
C VAL A 54 3.94 2.66 11.89
N ASN A 55 4.39 2.06 10.79
CA ASN A 55 5.47 2.57 9.94
C ASN A 55 5.02 2.48 8.46
N LEU A 56 4.47 3.57 7.92
CA LEU A 56 3.83 3.59 6.60
C LEU A 56 4.76 3.18 5.46
N LEU A 57 5.92 3.83 5.32
CA LEU A 57 6.86 3.56 4.23
C LEU A 57 7.37 2.11 4.26
N SER A 58 7.73 1.61 5.45
CA SER A 58 8.14 0.22 5.64
C SER A 58 7.02 -0.78 5.27
N ARG A 59 5.77 -0.51 5.67
CA ARG A 59 4.62 -1.39 5.34
C ARG A 59 4.36 -1.43 3.84
N LEU A 60 4.36 -0.26 3.20
CA LEU A 60 4.17 -0.12 1.75
C LEU A 60 5.29 -0.80 0.95
N ALA A 61 6.55 -0.63 1.34
CA ALA A 61 7.67 -1.34 0.73
C ALA A 61 7.57 -2.86 0.89
N GLY A 62 6.95 -3.34 1.97
CA GLY A 62 6.61 -4.73 2.20
C GLY A 62 5.65 -5.32 1.16
N HIS A 63 4.65 -4.55 0.72
CA HIS A 63 3.69 -4.99 -0.30
C HIS A 63 4.35 -5.32 -1.65
N LEU A 64 5.47 -4.67 -1.99
CA LEU A 64 6.18 -4.94 -3.24
C LEU A 64 6.90 -6.31 -3.29
N LYS A 65 7.06 -6.98 -2.14
CA LYS A 65 7.67 -8.32 -2.05
C LYS A 65 6.72 -9.40 -1.54
N GLY A 66 5.56 -9.03 -1.00
CA GLY A 66 4.63 -9.97 -0.38
C GLY A 66 3.82 -10.83 -1.35
N TYR A 67 2.93 -11.63 -0.79
CA TYR A 67 2.07 -12.58 -1.50
C TYR A 67 0.59 -12.50 -1.07
N GLN A 68 0.21 -11.43 -0.35
CA GLN A 68 -1.19 -11.12 -0.08
C GLN A 68 -1.91 -10.79 -1.41
N HIS A 69 -3.23 -10.85 -1.42
CA HIS A 69 -4.02 -10.60 -2.64
C HIS A 69 -3.71 -9.23 -3.27
N ILE A 70 -3.55 -8.19 -2.45
CA ILE A 70 -3.15 -6.86 -2.92
C ILE A 70 -1.72 -6.85 -3.49
N ASP A 71 -0.79 -7.61 -2.90
CA ASP A 71 0.61 -7.69 -3.36
C ASP A 71 0.68 -8.28 -4.77
N LEU A 72 -0.09 -9.35 -5.01
CA LEU A 72 -0.19 -9.95 -6.33
C LEU A 72 -0.81 -8.98 -7.34
N SER A 73 -1.84 -8.24 -6.93
CA SER A 73 -2.45 -7.21 -7.79
C SER A 73 -1.47 -6.08 -8.14
N ILE A 74 -0.65 -5.62 -7.19
CA ILE A 74 0.41 -4.64 -7.46
C ILE A 74 1.45 -5.21 -8.41
N LYS A 75 1.83 -6.49 -8.27
CA LYS A 75 2.76 -7.15 -9.19
C LYS A 75 2.20 -7.23 -10.62
N SER A 76 0.90 -7.50 -10.77
CA SER A 76 0.24 -7.63 -12.07
C SER A 76 0.00 -6.29 -12.76
N HIS A 77 -0.36 -5.24 -12.02
CA HIS A 77 -0.79 -3.95 -12.60
C HIS A 77 0.22 -2.82 -12.41
N GLY A 78 1.27 -3.06 -11.63
CA GLY A 78 2.30 -2.07 -11.34
C GLY A 78 1.82 -0.92 -10.44
N LEU A 79 2.78 -0.06 -10.12
CA LEU A 79 2.52 1.22 -9.47
C LEU A 79 2.22 2.28 -10.53
N TYR A 80 1.53 3.35 -10.13
CA TYR A 80 1.24 4.47 -11.00
C TYR A 80 2.53 5.18 -11.43
N SER A 81 2.62 5.51 -12.71
CA SER A 81 3.65 6.37 -13.29
C SER A 81 3.08 7.10 -14.51
N THR A 82 3.86 8.00 -15.12
CA THR A 82 3.46 8.64 -16.39
C THR A 82 3.25 7.62 -17.51
N ASP A 83 3.98 6.51 -17.49
CA ASP A 83 3.87 5.43 -18.48
C ASP A 83 2.83 4.36 -18.08
N ASN A 84 2.40 4.36 -16.81
CA ASN A 84 1.39 3.45 -16.28
C ASN A 84 0.32 4.22 -15.51
N ILE A 85 -0.53 4.92 -16.25
CA ILE A 85 -1.60 5.76 -15.68
C ILE A 85 -2.69 4.94 -14.97
N TYR A 86 -2.81 3.65 -15.31
CA TYR A 86 -3.71 2.69 -14.68
C TYR A 86 -3.05 1.91 -13.55
N GLY A 87 -1.83 2.27 -13.13
CA GLY A 87 -1.17 1.63 -12.00
C GLY A 87 -1.76 2.02 -10.64
N TRP A 88 -1.32 1.33 -9.59
CA TRP A 88 -1.71 1.68 -8.21
C TRP A 88 -1.07 2.99 -7.76
N LYS A 89 -1.91 3.99 -7.48
CA LYS A 89 -1.56 5.23 -6.79
C LYS A 89 -1.46 4.99 -5.29
N ILE A 90 -0.59 5.75 -4.63
CA ILE A 90 -0.34 5.63 -3.19
C ILE A 90 -0.63 6.96 -2.50
N GLY A 91 -1.59 6.95 -1.58
CA GLY A 91 -1.87 8.04 -0.66
C GLY A 91 -1.68 7.61 0.79
N PHE A 92 -1.62 8.57 1.70
CA PHE A 92 -1.56 8.31 3.15
C PHE A 92 -2.17 9.46 3.95
N MET A 93 -2.53 9.17 5.19
CA MET A 93 -2.88 10.15 6.22
C MET A 93 -2.34 9.70 7.56
N HIS A 94 -1.70 10.61 8.30
CA HIS A 94 -1.20 10.34 9.63
C HIS A 94 -2.31 10.29 10.67
N TYR A 95 -2.21 9.30 11.56
CA TYR A 95 -3.06 9.15 12.72
C TYR A 95 -2.25 8.52 13.86
N PRO A 96 -2.56 8.84 15.12
CA PRO A 96 -1.97 8.16 16.26
C PRO A 96 -2.21 6.65 16.21
N ALA A 97 -1.24 5.86 16.66
CA ALA A 97 -1.28 4.40 16.62
C ALA A 97 -2.54 3.81 17.28
N GLU A 98 -2.98 4.41 18.39
CA GLU A 98 -4.15 4.00 19.14
C GLU A 98 -5.49 4.27 18.43
N GLN A 99 -5.49 5.03 17.34
CA GLN A 99 -6.70 5.35 16.57
C GLN A 99 -6.76 4.65 15.21
N LEU A 100 -5.73 3.88 14.84
CA LEU A 100 -5.61 3.34 13.49
C LEU A 100 -6.76 2.40 13.12
N ASP A 101 -7.22 1.52 14.02
CA ASP A 101 -8.36 0.64 13.76
C ASP A 101 -9.63 1.45 13.41
N LYS A 102 -9.91 2.51 14.16
CA LYS A 102 -11.05 3.40 13.92
C LYS A 102 -10.96 4.06 12.55
N TRP A 103 -9.79 4.60 12.21
CA TRP A 103 -9.61 5.33 10.96
C TRP A 103 -9.57 4.40 9.74
N GLU A 104 -8.99 3.21 9.87
CA GLU A 104 -9.02 2.19 8.83
C GLU A 104 -10.47 1.83 8.47
N GLN A 105 -11.29 1.50 9.47
CA GLN A 105 -12.71 1.17 9.28
C GLN A 105 -13.49 2.34 8.65
N TYR A 106 -13.26 3.57 9.13
CA TYR A 106 -13.88 4.77 8.57
C TYR A 106 -13.56 4.92 7.08
N TRP A 107 -12.28 4.80 6.70
CA TRP A 107 -11.85 5.00 5.32
C TRP A 107 -12.28 3.86 4.40
N ILE A 108 -12.25 2.61 4.88
CA ILE A 108 -12.82 1.46 4.16
C ILE A 108 -14.29 1.73 3.79
N LYS A 109 -15.11 2.11 4.78
CA LYS A 109 -16.51 2.44 4.54
C LYS A 109 -16.65 3.62 3.58
N LYS A 110 -15.89 4.69 3.79
CA LYS A 110 -15.98 5.90 2.96
C LYS A 110 -15.70 5.61 1.49
N TYR A 111 -14.70 4.80 1.18
CA TYR A 111 -14.34 4.45 -0.20
C TYR A 111 -15.37 3.50 -0.84
N ALA A 112 -15.95 2.57 -0.07
CA ALA A 112 -17.08 1.77 -0.54
C ALA A 112 -18.28 2.66 -0.89
N ASP A 113 -18.65 3.59 0.00
CA ASP A 113 -19.79 4.50 -0.18
C ASP A 113 -19.65 5.39 -1.42
N VAL A 114 -18.42 5.78 -1.78
CA VAL A 114 -18.17 6.58 -3.00
C VAL A 114 -17.94 5.73 -4.26
N GLY A 115 -18.20 4.42 -4.20
CA GLY A 115 -18.25 3.52 -5.35
C GLY A 115 -16.92 2.92 -5.77
N TYR A 116 -15.96 2.73 -4.86
CA TYR A 116 -14.78 1.90 -5.11
C TYR A 116 -15.08 0.43 -4.82
N GLN A 117 -14.56 -0.45 -5.68
CA GLN A 117 -14.48 -1.87 -5.41
C GLN A 117 -13.31 -2.14 -4.44
N LEU A 118 -13.65 -2.48 -3.20
CA LEU A 118 -12.66 -2.74 -2.17
C LEU A 118 -11.94 -4.08 -2.41
N ARG A 119 -10.62 -4.06 -2.23
CA ARG A 119 -9.72 -5.23 -2.28
C ARG A 119 -9.27 -5.68 -0.90
N ASN A 120 -9.73 -5.02 0.16
CA ASN A 120 -9.62 -5.49 1.53
C ASN A 120 -10.27 -6.86 1.64
N LYS A 121 -9.59 -7.84 2.23
CA LYS A 121 -10.29 -9.05 2.67
C LYS A 121 -11.15 -8.65 3.85
N THR A 122 -12.47 -8.65 3.69
CA THR A 122 -13.35 -8.75 4.85
C THR A 122 -13.09 -10.11 5.45
N SER A 123 -12.41 -10.17 6.59
CA SER A 123 -12.50 -11.33 7.47
C SER A 123 -13.95 -11.40 7.91
N SER A 124 -14.79 -12.07 7.14
CA SER A 124 -16.07 -12.57 7.64
C SER A 124 -15.74 -13.65 8.65
N SER A 125 -15.70 -13.26 9.92
CA SER A 125 -15.76 -14.14 11.08
C SER A 125 -16.96 -13.71 11.92
#